data_AF-A0A831T986-F1
#
_entry.id   AF-A0A831T986-F1
#
_cell.length_a   1.000
_cell.length_b   1.000
_cell.length_c   1.000
_cell.angle_alpha   90.00
_cell.angle_beta   90.00
_cell.angle_gamma   90.00
#
_symmetry.space_group_name_H-M   'P 1'
#
loop_
_entity.id
_entity.type
_entity.pdbx_description
1 polymer ?
#
loop_
_entity_poly.entity_id
_entity_poly.type
_entity_poly.pdbx_seq_one_letter_code
_entity_poly.pdbx_strand_id
1 'polypeptide(L)'
;MYDTRFYKGDYQERQRQANEDKCVAYVEHHFNSSASPSANYAVVITGANASQTSRNWGRWYAQAVAREFNIAVGGDQGILVGGYNGRGDYNLRFTNMPAILLEPLFASNPQHAEWIKSESGQSRLAQVLTDSIQRFFPNRGLIGLSVGHKYKTSSPNDRGAAIYGGGWEADYAEQVLTKAEAMLKAVAEPQLNRLVRVVQGDQLLWQWVVDEDAEINWDPVRGVLRIGQ
;
A
#
# COMPACT_ATOMS: atom_id res chain seq x y z
N MET A 1 4.01 -19.22 -5.09
CA MET A 1 4.54 -18.25 -4.10
C MET A 1 4.49 -16.86 -4.74
N TYR A 2 4.47 -15.77 -3.96
CA TYR A 2 4.74 -14.45 -4.53
C TYR A 2 6.24 -14.26 -4.68
N ASP A 3 6.66 -13.81 -5.86
CA ASP A 3 7.98 -13.27 -6.06
C ASP A 3 7.90 -11.75 -6.01
N THR A 4 8.97 -11.08 -5.59
CA THR A 4 9.04 -9.62 -5.53
C THR A 4 10.35 -9.15 -6.12
N ARG A 5 10.33 -7.98 -6.76
CA ARG A 5 11.55 -7.32 -7.24
C ARG A 5 11.45 -5.81 -7.04
N PHE A 6 12.50 -5.23 -6.47
CA PHE A 6 12.66 -3.78 -6.39
C PHE A 6 13.26 -3.24 -7.69
N TYR A 7 12.53 -2.37 -8.37
CA TYR A 7 12.99 -1.69 -9.58
C TYR A 7 13.64 -0.35 -9.26
N LYS A 8 14.78 -0.08 -9.90
CA LYS A 8 15.62 1.10 -9.70
C LYS A 8 15.86 1.81 -11.04
N GLY A 9 16.27 3.07 -10.99
CA GLY A 9 16.40 3.95 -12.17
C GLY A 9 15.35 5.05 -12.19
N ASP A 10 15.26 5.78 -13.29
CA ASP A 10 14.19 6.76 -13.49
C ASP A 10 12.82 6.06 -13.67
N TYR A 11 11.70 6.76 -13.48
CA TYR A 11 10.38 6.12 -13.42
C TYR A 11 10.06 5.26 -14.66
N GLN A 12 10.36 5.77 -15.86
CA GLN A 12 10.14 5.03 -17.11
C GLN A 12 11.00 3.76 -17.19
N GLU A 13 12.23 3.81 -16.68
CA GLU A 13 13.16 2.68 -16.65
C GLU A 13 12.61 1.55 -15.77
N ARG A 14 12.13 1.89 -14.56
CA ARG A 14 11.53 0.92 -13.64
C ARG A 14 10.33 0.21 -14.23
N GLN A 15 9.45 0.98 -14.86
CA GLN A 15 8.24 0.46 -15.50
C GLN A 15 8.59 -0.43 -16.68
N ARG A 16 9.61 -0.07 -17.47
CA ARG A 16 10.11 -0.92 -18.56
C ARG A 16 10.63 -2.25 -18.04
N GLN A 17 11.48 -2.24 -17.01
CA GLN A 17 11.99 -3.47 -16.39
C GLN A 17 10.84 -4.34 -15.83
N ALA A 18 9.87 -3.73 -15.15
CA ALA A 18 8.69 -4.44 -14.64
C ALA A 18 7.85 -5.09 -15.75
N ASN A 19 7.73 -4.42 -16.90
CA ASN A 19 7.06 -4.96 -18.09
C ASN A 19 7.83 -6.12 -18.71
N GLU A 20 9.15 -5.99 -18.86
CA GLU A 20 10.06 -7.01 -19.40
C GLU A 20 10.01 -8.29 -18.55
N ASP A 21 9.98 -8.13 -17.23
CA ASP A 21 9.86 -9.21 -16.26
C ASP A 21 8.42 -9.76 -16.13
N LYS A 22 7.44 -9.16 -16.83
CA LYS A 22 6.04 -9.56 -16.81
C LYS A 22 5.44 -9.61 -15.40
N CYS A 23 5.70 -8.56 -14.60
CA CYS A 23 5.07 -8.45 -13.29
C CYS A 23 3.54 -8.55 -13.40
N VAL A 24 2.90 -9.23 -12.44
CA VAL A 24 1.44 -9.32 -12.37
C VAL A 24 0.82 -8.06 -11.76
N ALA A 25 1.60 -7.32 -10.98
CA ALA A 25 1.22 -6.05 -10.38
C ALA A 25 2.45 -5.16 -10.16
N TYR A 26 2.26 -3.85 -10.13
CA TYR A 26 3.31 -2.87 -9.83
C TYR A 26 2.87 -1.89 -8.72
N VAL A 27 3.73 -1.67 -7.75
CA VAL A 27 3.50 -0.77 -6.61
C VAL A 27 4.59 0.29 -6.57
N GLU A 28 4.18 1.55 -6.63
CA GLU A 28 5.02 2.70 -6.34
C GLU A 28 4.66 3.24 -4.95
N HIS A 29 5.57 3.22 -3.97
CA HIS A 29 5.26 3.70 -2.63
C HIS A 29 5.83 5.10 -2.37
N HIS A 30 4.94 6.04 -2.01
CA HIS A 30 5.24 7.39 -1.55
C HIS A 30 4.58 7.62 -0.17
N PHE A 31 4.88 8.74 0.47
CA PHE A 31 4.05 9.35 1.50
C PHE A 31 3.67 10.75 1.03
N ASN A 32 2.42 11.15 1.29
CA ASN A 32 1.96 12.46 0.90
C ASN A 32 2.69 13.55 1.70
N SER A 33 2.67 14.78 1.21
CA SER A 33 3.08 15.95 1.98
C SER A 33 2.24 17.14 1.58
N SER A 34 1.90 17.97 2.56
CA SER A 34 1.06 19.14 2.40
C SER A 34 1.60 20.28 3.25
N ALA A 35 1.39 21.52 2.77
CA ALA A 35 1.65 22.72 3.56
C ALA A 35 0.76 22.79 4.82
N SER A 36 -0.39 22.12 4.82
CA SER A 36 -1.21 21.97 6.02
C SER A 36 -0.75 20.76 6.83
N PRO A 37 -0.27 20.94 8.08
CA PRO A 37 0.14 19.83 8.94
C PRO A 37 -1.06 19.01 9.45
N SER A 38 -2.29 19.46 9.22
CA SER A 38 -3.52 18.74 9.59
C SER A 38 -4.10 17.92 8.43
N ALA A 39 -3.42 17.84 7.29
CA ALA A 39 -3.85 16.99 6.18
C ALA A 39 -3.93 15.52 6.66
N ASN A 40 -5.09 14.91 6.50
CA ASN A 40 -5.44 13.68 7.20
C ASN A 40 -6.32 12.75 6.35
N TYR A 41 -5.75 12.17 5.30
CA TYR A 41 -6.44 11.15 4.51
C TYR A 41 -5.47 10.18 3.84
N ALA A 42 -5.96 8.99 3.50
CA ALA A 42 -5.28 8.06 2.61
C ALA A 42 -5.79 8.22 1.17
N VAL A 43 -4.90 8.17 0.19
CA VAL A 43 -5.26 8.17 -1.23
C VAL A 43 -4.30 7.30 -2.03
N VAL A 44 -4.79 6.76 -3.13
CA VAL A 44 -3.99 6.08 -4.15
C VAL A 44 -4.07 6.85 -5.45
N ILE A 45 -2.91 7.06 -6.06
CA ILE A 45 -2.81 7.64 -7.40
C ILE A 45 -2.81 6.52 -8.43
N THR A 46 -3.56 6.72 -9.51
CA THR A 46 -3.57 5.83 -10.68
C THR A 46 -3.25 6.62 -11.94
N GLY A 47 -2.56 6.03 -12.92
CA GLY A 47 -2.39 6.65 -14.23
C GLY A 47 -3.73 6.91 -14.95
N ALA A 48 -3.76 7.86 -15.88
CA ALA A 48 -4.98 8.16 -16.65
C ALA A 48 -5.54 6.94 -17.39
N ASN A 49 -4.65 6.07 -17.85
CA ASN A 49 -4.92 4.82 -18.55
C ASN A 49 -5.14 3.61 -17.62
N ALA A 50 -5.29 3.82 -16.31
CA ALA A 50 -5.40 2.73 -15.35
C ALA A 50 -6.60 1.82 -15.61
N SER A 51 -6.35 0.50 -15.60
CA SER A 51 -7.36 -0.54 -15.72
C SER A 51 -8.36 -0.51 -14.55
N GLN A 52 -9.50 -1.16 -14.73
CA GLN A 52 -10.48 -1.29 -13.65
C GLN A 52 -9.90 -2.04 -12.44
N THR A 53 -9.01 -3.01 -12.67
CA THR A 53 -8.29 -3.72 -11.60
C THR A 53 -7.45 -2.76 -10.77
N SER A 54 -6.65 -1.88 -11.40
CA SER A 54 -5.86 -0.87 -10.66
C SER A 54 -6.75 0.06 -9.83
N ARG A 55 -7.88 0.52 -10.40
CA ARG A 55 -8.80 1.44 -9.73
C ARG A 55 -9.49 0.77 -8.53
N ASN A 56 -9.95 -0.47 -8.69
CA ASN A 56 -10.59 -1.21 -7.60
C ASN A 56 -9.57 -1.57 -6.51
N TRP A 57 -8.36 -1.97 -6.90
CA TRP A 57 -7.27 -2.26 -5.98
C TRP A 57 -6.87 -1.04 -5.17
N GLY A 58 -6.65 0.10 -5.83
CA GLY A 58 -6.30 1.36 -5.17
C GLY A 58 -7.38 1.85 -4.22
N ARG A 59 -8.66 1.78 -4.61
CA ARG A 59 -9.80 2.14 -3.75
C ARG A 59 -9.82 1.27 -2.50
N TRP A 60 -9.70 -0.05 -2.66
CA TRP A 60 -9.69 -0.96 -1.53
C TRP A 60 -8.52 -0.67 -0.59
N TYR A 61 -7.32 -0.48 -1.13
CA TYR A 61 -6.12 -0.16 -0.34
C TYR A 61 -6.30 1.14 0.45
N ALA A 62 -6.71 2.23 -0.20
CA ALA A 62 -6.90 3.52 0.45
C ALA A 62 -7.94 3.45 1.58
N GLN A 63 -9.05 2.74 1.35
CA GLN A 63 -10.07 2.53 2.38
C GLN A 63 -9.57 1.65 3.53
N ALA A 64 -8.74 0.63 3.25
CA ALA A 64 -8.15 -0.22 4.27
C ALA A 64 -7.18 0.55 5.16
N VAL A 65 -6.29 1.37 4.57
CA VAL A 65 -5.42 2.28 5.32
C VAL A 65 -6.25 3.27 6.15
N ALA A 66 -7.28 3.87 5.55
CA ALA A 66 -8.15 4.82 6.26
C ALA A 66 -8.80 4.20 7.51
N ARG A 67 -9.31 2.97 7.40
CA ARG A 67 -9.86 2.24 8.55
C ARG A 67 -8.79 1.88 9.58
N GLU A 68 -7.65 1.37 9.13
CA GLU A 68 -6.55 0.94 9.99
C GLU A 68 -6.06 2.12 10.85
N PHE A 69 -5.83 3.27 10.25
CA PHE A 69 -5.28 4.44 10.94
C PHE A 69 -6.34 5.40 11.48
N ASN A 70 -7.64 5.09 11.30
CA ASN A 70 -8.77 5.95 11.66
C ASN A 70 -8.65 7.37 11.08
N ILE A 71 -8.41 7.43 9.77
CA ILE A 71 -8.26 8.68 9.00
C ILE A 71 -9.27 8.73 7.85
N ALA A 72 -9.42 9.89 7.20
CA ALA A 72 -10.36 10.02 6.10
C ALA A 72 -9.87 9.31 4.82
N VAL A 73 -10.81 9.05 3.90
CA VAL A 73 -10.51 8.60 2.54
C VAL A 73 -10.44 9.84 1.63
N GLY A 74 -9.33 10.03 0.93
CA GLY A 74 -9.13 11.14 0.00
C GLY A 74 -9.58 10.83 -1.42
N GLY A 75 -9.51 11.84 -2.31
CA GLY A 75 -9.86 11.68 -3.73
C GLY A 75 -11.30 11.25 -3.96
N ASP A 76 -11.57 10.66 -5.13
CA ASP A 76 -12.83 10.01 -5.43
C ASP A 76 -12.82 8.58 -4.88
N GLN A 77 -13.38 8.42 -3.67
CA GLN A 77 -13.44 7.12 -2.99
C GLN A 77 -12.05 6.46 -2.84
N GLY A 78 -11.01 7.24 -2.55
CA GLY A 78 -9.65 6.74 -2.36
C GLY A 78 -8.77 6.81 -3.59
N ILE A 79 -9.31 7.25 -4.75
CA ILE A 79 -8.56 7.35 -6.01
C ILE A 79 -8.35 8.82 -6.40
N LEU A 80 -7.12 9.13 -6.77
CA LEU A 80 -6.78 10.34 -7.54
C LEU A 80 -6.20 9.90 -8.88
N VAL A 81 -6.87 10.26 -9.97
CA VAL A 81 -6.36 9.95 -11.31
C VAL A 81 -5.32 10.99 -11.68
N GLY A 82 -4.08 10.56 -11.89
CA GLY A 82 -3.07 11.38 -12.54
C GLY A 82 -3.52 11.67 -13.97
N GLY A 83 -3.93 12.90 -14.25
CA GLY A 83 -4.24 13.35 -15.61
C GLY A 83 -2.97 13.42 -16.48
N TYR A 84 -3.12 13.79 -17.76
CA TYR A 84 -1.96 14.17 -18.59
C TYR A 84 -1.27 15.37 -17.94
N ASN A 85 -0.02 15.21 -17.46
CA ASN A 85 0.70 16.14 -16.57
C ASN A 85 0.14 16.27 -15.13
N GLY A 86 -0.71 15.34 -14.70
CA GLY A 86 -1.21 15.28 -13.33
C GLY A 86 -0.20 14.63 -12.36
N ARG A 87 -0.45 14.82 -11.06
CA ARG A 87 0.34 14.23 -9.98
C ARG A 87 0.47 12.71 -10.19
N GLY A 88 1.69 12.19 -10.20
CA GLY A 88 1.99 10.76 -10.24
C GLY A 88 1.78 10.04 -11.57
N ASP A 89 1.38 10.72 -12.66
CA ASP A 89 1.13 10.06 -13.96
C ASP A 89 2.39 9.36 -14.50
N TYR A 90 3.54 10.06 -14.48
CA TYR A 90 4.81 9.50 -14.94
C TYR A 90 5.30 8.29 -14.14
N ASN A 91 4.82 8.10 -12.92
CA ASN A 91 5.20 6.96 -12.08
C ASN A 91 4.54 5.65 -12.54
N LEU A 92 3.42 5.71 -13.27
CA LEU A 92 2.59 4.55 -13.60
C LEU A 92 2.21 4.44 -15.08
N ARG A 93 2.30 5.52 -15.86
CA ARG A 93 1.76 5.59 -17.23
C ARG A 93 2.26 4.50 -18.18
N PHE A 94 3.48 4.01 -17.99
CA PHE A 94 4.16 3.08 -18.89
C PHE A 94 4.10 1.63 -18.41
N THR A 95 3.37 1.31 -17.34
CA THR A 95 3.16 -0.08 -16.92
C THR A 95 2.14 -0.80 -17.81
N ASN A 96 2.42 -2.06 -18.14
CA ASN A 96 1.51 -2.95 -18.88
C ASN A 96 0.61 -3.79 -17.97
N MET A 97 0.95 -3.88 -16.68
CA MET A 97 0.20 -4.59 -15.65
C MET A 97 -0.62 -3.62 -14.78
N PRO A 98 -1.58 -4.10 -13.98
CA PRO A 98 -2.21 -3.28 -12.95
C PRO A 98 -1.18 -2.64 -12.01
N ALA A 99 -1.32 -1.34 -11.80
CA ALA A 99 -0.34 -0.53 -11.09
C ALA A 99 -1.01 0.56 -10.25
N ILE A 100 -0.47 0.80 -9.05
CA ILE A 100 -0.93 1.84 -8.13
C ILE A 100 0.24 2.58 -7.48
N LEU A 101 0.04 3.87 -7.20
CA LEU A 101 0.96 4.69 -6.42
C LEU A 101 0.31 5.00 -5.07
N LEU A 102 0.97 4.59 -4.00
CA LEU A 102 0.45 4.68 -2.64
C LEU A 102 0.81 6.04 -2.02
N GLU A 103 -0.18 6.74 -1.49
CA GLU A 103 0.00 7.89 -0.59
C GLU A 103 -0.82 7.68 0.69
N PRO A 104 -0.41 6.71 1.54
CA PRO A 104 -1.25 6.22 2.62
C PRO A 104 -1.33 7.18 3.80
N LEU A 105 -0.28 7.98 4.03
CA LEU A 105 -0.13 8.90 5.16
C LEU A 105 0.62 10.16 4.71
N PHE A 106 0.64 11.19 5.55
CA PHE A 106 1.27 12.48 5.28
C PHE A 106 2.56 12.64 6.09
N ALA A 107 3.72 12.73 5.42
CA ALA A 107 5.01 13.01 6.03
C ALA A 107 5.01 14.32 6.84
N SER A 108 4.22 15.32 6.42
CA SER A 108 4.12 16.63 7.08
C SER A 108 3.16 16.65 8.29
N ASN A 109 2.33 15.62 8.49
CA ASN A 109 1.42 15.54 9.63
C ASN A 109 2.13 14.87 10.83
N PRO A 110 2.19 15.51 12.01
CA PRO A 110 2.92 14.99 13.18
C PRO A 110 2.48 13.59 13.61
N GLN A 111 1.18 13.32 13.68
CA GLN A 111 0.64 12.02 14.09
C GLN A 111 0.96 10.94 13.06
N HIS A 112 0.83 11.28 11.77
CA HIS A 112 1.20 10.37 10.69
C HIS A 112 2.69 10.06 10.70
N ALA A 113 3.53 11.06 10.95
CA ALA A 113 4.96 10.88 11.06
C ALA A 113 5.34 9.93 12.21
N GLU A 114 4.64 9.97 13.34
CA GLU A 114 4.83 8.98 14.41
C GLU A 114 4.57 7.56 13.90
N TRP A 115 3.47 7.34 13.19
CA TRP A 115 3.16 6.03 12.60
C TRP A 115 4.18 5.61 11.55
N ILE A 116 4.56 6.49 10.61
CA ILE A 116 5.54 6.22 9.56
C ILE A 116 6.89 5.80 10.15
N LYS A 117 7.31 6.44 11.24
CA LYS A 117 8.58 6.15 11.91
C LYS A 117 8.53 4.91 12.81
N SER A 118 7.35 4.57 13.31
CA SER A 118 7.17 3.44 14.25
C SER A 118 7.20 2.09 13.53
N GLU A 119 7.83 1.10 14.17
CA GLU A 119 7.81 -0.29 13.71
C GLU A 119 6.38 -0.81 13.51
N SER A 120 5.49 -0.57 14.48
CA SER A 120 4.09 -0.98 14.42
C SER A 120 3.34 -0.33 13.25
N GLY A 121 3.53 0.98 13.02
CA GLY A 121 2.86 1.67 11.93
C GLY A 121 3.33 1.18 10.56
N GLN A 122 4.63 0.92 10.41
CA GLN A 122 5.19 0.32 9.20
C GLN A 122 4.66 -1.10 8.95
N SER A 123 4.60 -1.94 9.99
CA SER A 123 4.07 -3.30 9.91
C SER A 123 2.59 -3.31 9.51
N ARG A 124 1.78 -2.38 10.05
CA ARG A 124 0.37 -2.22 9.69
C ARG A 124 0.18 -1.78 8.24
N LEU A 125 0.97 -0.82 7.75
CA LEU A 125 0.96 -0.42 6.34
C LEU A 125 1.36 -1.59 5.42
N ALA A 126 2.43 -2.31 5.78
CA ALA A 126 2.91 -3.47 5.04
C ALA A 126 1.86 -4.60 5.00
N GLN A 127 1.15 -4.83 6.10
CA GLN A 127 0.06 -5.80 6.16
C GLN A 127 -1.09 -5.40 5.23
N VAL A 128 -1.54 -4.14 5.27
CA VAL A 128 -2.60 -3.65 4.37
C VAL A 128 -2.20 -3.79 2.90
N LEU A 129 -0.94 -3.48 2.56
CA LEU A 129 -0.43 -3.68 1.20
C LEU A 129 -0.45 -5.16 0.81
N THR A 130 0.05 -6.04 1.68
CA THR A 130 0.09 -7.49 1.46
C THR A 130 -1.31 -8.06 1.27
N ASP A 131 -2.27 -7.70 2.11
CA ASP A 131 -3.67 -8.14 2.01
C ASP A 131 -4.31 -7.64 0.72
N SER A 132 -4.02 -6.39 0.32
CA SER A 132 -4.51 -5.85 -0.95
C SER A 132 -3.98 -6.64 -2.15
N ILE A 133 -2.69 -7.02 -2.13
CA ILE A 133 -2.08 -7.79 -3.21
C ILE A 133 -2.66 -9.20 -3.26
N GLN A 134 -2.81 -9.87 -2.11
CA GLN A 134 -3.44 -11.19 -2.05
C GLN A 134 -4.86 -11.18 -2.60
N ARG A 135 -5.64 -10.15 -2.25
CA ARG A 135 -7.02 -10.00 -2.70
C ARG A 135 -7.15 -9.82 -4.21
N PHE A 136 -6.30 -9.00 -4.82
CA PHE A 136 -6.43 -8.64 -6.24
C PHE A 136 -5.60 -9.53 -7.18
N PHE A 137 -4.60 -10.24 -6.65
CA PHE A 137 -3.72 -11.12 -7.41
C PHE A 137 -3.59 -12.49 -6.71
N PRO A 138 -4.70 -13.23 -6.51
CA PRO A 138 -4.71 -14.48 -5.73
C PRO A 138 -3.91 -15.62 -6.39
N ASN A 139 -3.74 -15.55 -7.72
CA ASN A 139 -2.94 -16.50 -8.50
C ASN A 139 -1.43 -16.29 -8.31
N ARG A 140 -1.03 -15.26 -7.55
CA ARG A 140 0.36 -14.91 -7.27
C ARG A 140 1.12 -14.52 -8.54
N GLY A 141 2.43 -14.45 -8.44
CA GLY A 141 3.33 -14.03 -9.51
C GLY A 141 4.35 -13.02 -9.02
N LEU A 142 5.05 -12.41 -9.97
CA LEU A 142 6.04 -11.39 -9.68
C LEU A 142 5.37 -10.03 -9.40
N ILE A 143 5.60 -9.49 -8.20
CA ILE A 143 5.17 -8.16 -7.80
C ILE A 143 6.34 -7.19 -7.97
N GLY A 144 6.14 -6.18 -8.81
CA GLY A 144 7.10 -5.09 -8.97
C GLY A 144 6.94 -4.06 -7.86
N LEU A 145 8.02 -3.79 -7.15
CA LEU A 145 8.07 -2.80 -6.07
C LEU A 145 8.99 -1.65 -6.48
N SER A 146 8.57 -0.43 -6.19
CA SER A 146 9.35 0.77 -6.45
C SER A 146 9.22 1.77 -5.30
N VAL A 147 10.36 2.22 -4.80
CA VAL A 147 10.45 3.24 -3.76
C VAL A 147 10.39 4.61 -4.43
N GLY A 148 9.35 5.37 -4.13
CA GLY A 148 9.22 6.76 -4.55
C GLY A 148 10.44 7.57 -4.15
N HIS A 149 10.87 8.48 -5.02
CA HIS A 149 11.98 9.40 -4.77
C HIS A 149 13.37 8.81 -4.54
N LYS A 150 13.56 7.50 -4.30
CA LYS A 150 14.88 6.87 -4.10
C LYS A 150 15.31 6.09 -5.33
N TYR A 151 16.62 5.92 -5.55
CA TYR A 151 17.18 5.11 -6.66
C TYR A 151 17.02 5.67 -8.07
N LYS A 152 16.68 6.94 -8.25
CA LYS A 152 16.71 7.59 -9.57
C LYS A 152 18.14 7.74 -10.06
N THR A 153 18.38 7.42 -11.31
CA THR A 153 19.66 7.65 -11.98
C THR A 153 19.90 9.13 -12.22
N SER A 154 18.84 9.86 -12.61
CA SER A 154 18.90 11.30 -12.86
C SER A 154 19.03 12.15 -11.58
N SER A 155 18.58 11.63 -10.44
CA SER A 155 18.65 12.31 -9.14
C SER A 155 18.94 11.31 -8.00
N PRO A 156 20.20 10.86 -7.86
CA PRO A 156 20.56 9.82 -6.88
C PRO A 156 20.34 10.21 -5.41
N ASN A 157 20.29 11.53 -5.14
CA ASN A 157 20.13 12.10 -3.81
C ASN A 157 18.69 12.51 -3.50
N ASP A 158 17.73 12.31 -4.41
CA ASP A 158 16.32 12.50 -4.12
C ASP A 158 15.89 11.55 -2.98
N ARG A 159 15.13 12.08 -2.03
CA ARG A 159 14.60 11.37 -0.86
C ARG A 159 13.15 11.72 -0.55
N GLY A 160 12.52 12.52 -1.41
CA GLY A 160 11.13 12.95 -1.25
C GLY A 160 10.96 13.96 -0.14
N ALA A 161 9.78 13.96 0.48
CA ALA A 161 9.44 14.89 1.54
C ALA A 161 10.23 14.58 2.83
N ALA A 162 10.61 15.64 3.56
CA ALA A 162 11.07 15.51 4.93
C ALA A 162 9.91 15.06 5.82
N ILE A 163 10.15 14.11 6.71
CA ILE A 163 9.16 13.65 7.69
C ILE A 163 9.19 14.58 8.92
N TYR A 164 8.01 14.91 9.45
CA TYR A 164 7.90 15.66 10.69
C TYR A 164 8.70 14.98 11.83
N GLY A 165 9.56 15.77 12.48
CA GLY A 165 10.45 15.27 13.52
C GLY A 165 11.61 14.40 13.02
N GLY A 166 11.94 14.43 11.73
CA GLY A 166 13.20 13.92 11.17
C GLY A 166 13.08 12.68 10.27
N GLY A 167 14.07 12.55 9.38
CA GLY A 167 14.13 11.51 8.34
C GLY A 167 13.42 11.91 7.05
N TRP A 168 13.42 10.98 6.08
CA TRP A 168 12.90 11.23 4.74
C TRP A 168 11.91 10.16 4.31
N GLU A 169 10.89 10.60 3.59
CA GLU A 169 9.82 9.77 3.03
C GLU A 169 10.34 8.48 2.42
N ALA A 170 11.32 8.58 1.53
CA ALA A 170 11.74 7.44 0.73
C ALA A 170 12.41 6.33 1.55
N ASP A 171 13.05 6.67 2.68
CA ASP A 171 13.71 5.70 3.55
C ASP A 171 12.68 4.87 4.34
N TYR A 172 11.56 5.48 4.73
CA TYR A 172 10.48 4.77 5.41
C TYR A 172 9.56 4.03 4.43
N ALA A 173 9.35 4.56 3.22
CA ALA A 173 8.63 3.87 2.16
C ALA A 173 9.32 2.55 1.80
N GLU A 174 10.66 2.55 1.72
CA GLU A 174 11.44 1.33 1.54
C GLU A 174 11.26 0.34 2.69
N GLN A 175 11.28 0.78 3.95
CA GLN A 175 11.07 -0.11 5.10
C GLN A 175 9.70 -0.79 5.04
N VAL A 176 8.63 -0.05 4.71
CA VAL A 176 7.28 -0.62 4.52
C VAL A 176 7.28 -1.64 3.39
N LEU A 177 7.90 -1.34 2.25
CA LEU A 177 7.96 -2.25 1.12
C LEU A 177 8.77 -3.52 1.42
N THR A 178 9.88 -3.43 2.17
CA THR A 178 10.66 -4.59 2.60
C THR A 178 9.87 -5.49 3.54
N LYS A 179 9.09 -4.93 4.46
CA LYS A 179 8.17 -5.71 5.31
C LYS A 179 7.09 -6.39 4.47
N ALA A 180 6.49 -5.68 3.53
CA ALA A 180 5.47 -6.25 2.64
C ALA A 180 6.05 -7.38 1.76
N GLU A 181 7.27 -7.20 1.24
CA GLU A 181 8.01 -8.26 0.52
C GLU A 181 8.17 -9.52 1.38
N ALA A 182 8.61 -9.37 2.64
CA ALA A 182 8.79 -10.50 3.54
C ALA A 182 7.45 -11.21 3.81
N MET A 183 6.37 -10.46 4.04
CA MET A 183 5.03 -11.00 4.25
C MET A 183 4.51 -11.74 3.01
N LEU A 184 4.66 -11.16 1.81
CA LEU A 184 4.26 -11.77 0.54
C LEU A 184 4.99 -13.08 0.27
N LYS A 185 6.31 -13.12 0.48
CA LYS A 185 7.13 -14.34 0.32
C LYS A 185 6.75 -15.43 1.32
N ALA A 186 6.24 -15.06 2.50
CA ALA A 186 5.78 -16.00 3.50
C ALA A 186 4.39 -16.60 3.22
N VAL A 187 3.65 -16.12 2.21
CA VAL A 187 2.33 -16.64 1.85
C VAL A 187 2.46 -18.04 1.22
N ALA A 188 2.23 -19.08 2.03
CA ALA A 188 2.32 -20.48 1.63
C ALA A 188 1.14 -20.93 0.74
N GLU A 189 -0.09 -20.56 1.09
CA GLU A 189 -1.33 -20.90 0.35
C GLU A 189 -2.13 -19.64 -0.04
N PRO A 190 -2.83 -19.62 -1.21
CA PRO A 190 -3.66 -18.49 -1.58
C PRO A 190 -4.72 -18.26 -0.51
N GLN A 191 -5.03 -17.01 -0.21
CA GLN A 191 -6.08 -16.67 0.74
C GLN A 191 -7.45 -16.88 0.07
N LEU A 192 -7.87 -18.14 -0.02
CA LEU A 192 -9.14 -18.54 -0.66
C LEU A 192 -10.36 -18.15 0.18
N ASN A 193 -10.17 -18.02 1.49
CA ASN A 193 -11.23 -17.76 2.44
C ASN A 193 -10.90 -16.52 3.27
N ARG A 194 -11.95 -15.81 3.71
CA ARG A 194 -11.80 -14.64 4.59
C ARG A 194 -11.20 -15.11 5.93
N LEU A 195 -10.14 -14.44 6.37
CA LEU A 195 -9.52 -14.70 7.68
C LEU A 195 -9.96 -13.63 8.67
N VAL A 196 -10.49 -14.06 9.81
CA VAL A 196 -10.65 -13.19 10.99
C VAL A 196 -9.44 -13.40 11.87
N ARG A 197 -8.86 -12.30 12.36
CA ARG A 197 -7.73 -12.32 13.27
C ARG A 197 -8.04 -11.46 14.47
N VAL A 198 -7.68 -11.95 15.65
CA VAL A 198 -7.59 -11.17 16.88
C VAL A 198 -6.11 -10.96 17.15
N VAL A 199 -5.70 -9.70 17.21
CA VAL A 199 -4.31 -9.29 17.37
C VAL A 199 -4.17 -8.35 18.58
N GLN A 200 -3.05 -8.45 19.28
CA GLN A 200 -2.65 -7.50 20.33
C GLN A 200 -1.32 -6.86 19.92
N GLY A 201 -1.37 -5.60 19.48
CA GLY A 201 -0.24 -4.99 18.79
C GLY A 201 0.10 -5.81 17.54
N ASP A 202 1.34 -6.29 17.45
CA ASP A 202 1.83 -7.14 16.35
C ASP A 202 1.68 -8.65 16.63
N GLN A 203 1.19 -9.04 17.82
CA GLN A 203 1.04 -10.45 18.19
C GLN A 203 -0.31 -11.01 17.73
N LEU A 204 -0.29 -12.07 16.93
CA LEU A 204 -1.48 -12.86 16.61
C LEU A 204 -1.92 -13.67 17.84
N LEU A 205 -3.12 -13.39 18.36
CA LEU A 205 -3.71 -14.12 19.49
C LEU A 205 -4.59 -15.28 19.00
N TRP A 206 -5.35 -15.06 17.93
CA TRP A 206 -6.26 -16.05 17.37
C TRP A 206 -6.54 -15.76 15.90
N GLN A 207 -6.75 -16.80 15.09
CA GLN A 207 -7.24 -16.67 13.72
C GLN A 207 -8.25 -17.74 13.38
N TRP A 208 -9.18 -17.41 12.49
CA TRP A 208 -10.19 -18.34 12.00
C TRP A 208 -10.58 -18.05 10.57
N VAL A 209 -10.81 -19.13 9.83
CA VAL A 209 -11.28 -19.08 8.45
C VAL A 209 -12.80 -18.99 8.45
N VAL A 210 -13.34 -17.96 7.82
CA VAL A 210 -14.79 -17.75 7.68
C VAL A 210 -15.17 -17.73 6.20
N ASP A 211 -16.43 -18.06 5.95
CA ASP A 211 -17.04 -17.90 4.64
C ASP A 211 -16.91 -16.43 4.16
N GLU A 212 -16.79 -16.21 2.86
CA GLU A 212 -16.68 -14.86 2.31
C GLU A 212 -17.92 -14.01 2.62
N ASP A 213 -19.08 -14.66 2.64
CA ASP A 213 -20.38 -14.05 2.92
C ASP A 213 -20.73 -13.99 4.41
N ALA A 214 -19.87 -14.53 5.28
CA ALA A 214 -20.13 -14.53 6.71
C ALA A 214 -20.23 -13.10 7.28
N GLU A 215 -21.33 -12.82 7.99
CA GLU A 215 -21.47 -11.58 8.75
C GLU A 215 -20.58 -11.63 10.00
N ILE A 216 -19.81 -10.56 10.21
CA ILE A 216 -18.88 -10.47 11.34
C ILE A 216 -19.24 -9.26 12.18
N ASN A 217 -19.62 -9.53 13.42
CA ASN A 217 -20.06 -8.50 14.35
C ASN A 217 -19.26 -8.62 15.66
N TRP A 218 -18.57 -7.53 16.01
CA TRP A 218 -17.88 -7.41 17.29
C TRP A 218 -18.74 -6.59 18.26
N ASP A 219 -19.12 -7.21 19.38
CA ASP A 219 -19.72 -6.53 20.53
C ASP A 219 -18.60 -6.13 21.50
N PRO A 220 -18.16 -4.86 21.51
CA PRO A 220 -17.05 -4.42 22.35
C PRO A 220 -17.41 -4.38 23.84
N VAL A 221 -18.69 -4.30 24.19
CA VAL A 221 -19.13 -4.21 25.58
C VAL A 221 -19.10 -5.59 26.23
N ARG A 222 -19.52 -6.61 25.48
CA ARG A 222 -19.52 -8.00 25.96
C ARG A 222 -18.23 -8.74 25.64
N GLY A 223 -17.39 -8.20 24.76
CA GLY A 223 -16.19 -8.86 24.29
C GLY A 223 -16.49 -10.10 23.42
N VAL A 224 -17.59 -10.05 22.64
CA VAL A 224 -18.06 -11.20 21.86
C VAL A 224 -17.94 -10.92 20.37
N LEU A 225 -17.19 -11.76 19.67
CA LEU A 225 -17.16 -11.82 18.21
C LEU A 225 -18.20 -12.84 17.72
N ARG A 226 -19.19 -12.38 16.97
CA ARG A 226 -20.18 -13.23 16.29
C ARG A 226 -19.81 -13.36 14.83
N ILE A 227 -19.76 -14.61 14.37
CA ILE A 227 -19.58 -14.96 12.97
C ILE A 227 -20.86 -15.70 12.56
N GLY A 228 -21.71 -15.02 11.79
CA GLY A 228 -22.96 -15.57 11.27
C GLY A 228 -22.73 -16.28 9.93
N GLN A 229 -23.58 -17.26 9.64
CA GLN A 229 -23.82 -17.73 8.27
C GLN A 229 -24.95 -16.92 7.65
#